data_AF-A0A7L4NYC4-F1
#
_entry.id   AF-A0A7L4NYC4-F1
#
_cell.length_a   1.000
_cell.length_b   1.000
_cell.length_c   1.000
_cell.angle_alpha   90.00
_cell.angle_beta   90.00
_cell.angle_gamma   90.00
#
_symmetry.space_group_name_H-M   'P 1'
#
loop_
_entity.id
_entity.type
_entity.pdbx_description
1 polymer ?
#
loop_
_entity_poly.entity_id
_entity_poly.type
_entity_poly.pdbx_seq_one_letter_code
_entity_poly.pdbx_strand_id
1 'polypeptide(L)'
;MTSETIITERIKYFQIEYPDGVPLGILKLDLGISVEELQRSLFSLEEQGILFIENEEYVKLVESPGEDSVEDSIDPVAEDTVSEPVNIESEPAIKKAETYDLSEREIEALEIIKDLTDETGHIPRYTLEGTLLYGDLKLSMLGVYNLIMSLENKGIIRKVQINDSEYYAV
;
A
#
# COMPACT_ATOMS: atom_id res chain seq x y z
N MET A 1 8.91 25.60 -16.66
CA MET A 1 8.19 24.84 -15.61
C MET A 1 9.09 24.79 -14.41
N THR A 2 8.59 25.15 -13.23
CA THR A 2 9.29 24.99 -11.95
C THR A 2 9.30 23.51 -11.56
N SER A 3 10.33 23.07 -10.83
CA SER A 3 10.45 21.70 -10.30
C SER A 3 9.22 21.29 -9.48
N GLU A 4 8.68 22.23 -8.69
CA GLU A 4 7.47 22.03 -7.89
C GLU A 4 6.24 21.67 -8.73
N THR A 5 6.02 22.32 -9.87
CA THR A 5 4.85 22.02 -10.73
C THR A 5 4.92 20.59 -11.29
N ILE A 6 6.11 20.16 -11.71
CA ILE A 6 6.34 18.80 -12.22
C ILE A 6 6.09 17.76 -11.12
N ILE A 7 6.57 18.04 -9.90
CA ILE A 7 6.38 17.18 -8.74
C ILE A 7 4.88 17.07 -8.40
N THR A 8 4.16 18.18 -8.34
CA THR A 8 2.72 18.19 -8.03
C THR A 8 1.90 17.43 -9.07
N GLU A 9 2.14 17.65 -10.38
CA GLU A 9 1.46 16.89 -11.43
C GLU A 9 1.76 15.39 -11.31
N ARG A 10 2.99 15.04 -10.94
CA ARG A 10 3.38 13.64 -10.80
C ARG A 10 2.76 12.98 -9.59
N ILE A 11 2.68 13.68 -8.45
CA ILE A 11 1.95 13.22 -7.28
C ILE A 11 0.47 13.03 -7.65
N LYS A 12 -0.16 14.01 -8.33
CA LYS A 12 -1.56 13.91 -8.76
C LYS A 12 -1.82 12.68 -9.62
N TYR A 13 -0.93 12.37 -10.56
CA TYR A 13 -1.02 11.18 -11.39
C TYR A 13 -0.97 9.90 -10.55
N PHE A 14 0.02 9.78 -9.66
CA PHE A 14 0.18 8.58 -8.84
C PHE A 14 -0.90 8.45 -7.77
N GLN A 15 -1.50 9.53 -7.30
CA GLN A 15 -2.58 9.49 -6.33
C GLN A 15 -3.82 8.71 -6.81
N ILE A 16 -3.99 8.56 -8.13
CA ILE A 16 -5.03 7.69 -8.73
C ILE A 16 -4.78 6.23 -8.34
N GLU A 17 -3.52 5.80 -8.30
CA GLU A 17 -3.10 4.44 -7.93
C GLU A 17 -2.84 4.29 -6.42
N TYR A 18 -2.47 5.39 -5.75
CA TYR A 18 -2.16 5.45 -4.32
C TYR A 18 -3.05 6.49 -3.62
N PRO A 19 -4.35 6.20 -3.42
CA PRO A 19 -5.30 7.16 -2.85
C PRO A 19 -4.95 7.57 -1.41
N ASP A 20 -4.25 6.71 -0.68
CA ASP A 20 -3.81 6.96 0.70
C ASP A 20 -2.52 7.77 0.78
N GLY A 21 -1.76 7.89 -0.33
CA GLY A 21 -0.53 8.68 -0.38
C GLY A 21 0.51 8.07 -1.31
N VAL A 22 1.18 8.92 -2.08
CA VAL A 22 2.20 8.51 -3.05
C VAL A 22 3.53 8.25 -2.33
N PRO A 23 4.13 7.05 -2.44
CA PRO A 23 5.41 6.79 -1.80
C PRO A 23 6.54 7.63 -2.40
N LEU A 24 7.40 8.22 -1.55
CA LEU A 24 8.58 8.99 -1.98
C LEU A 24 9.50 8.17 -2.88
N GLY A 25 9.59 6.85 -2.67
CA GLY A 25 10.39 5.95 -3.50
C GLY A 25 9.98 6.00 -4.98
N ILE A 26 8.67 6.08 -5.26
CA ILE A 26 8.13 6.19 -6.62
C ILE A 26 8.53 7.53 -7.23
N LEU A 27 8.33 8.62 -6.48
CA LEU A 27 8.68 9.97 -6.92
C LEU A 27 10.17 10.07 -7.23
N LYS A 28 11.04 9.47 -6.40
CA LYS A 28 12.49 9.41 -6.63
C LYS A 28 12.86 8.68 -7.92
N LEU A 29 12.27 7.51 -8.15
CA LEU A 29 12.57 6.69 -9.33
C LEU A 29 12.12 7.36 -10.63
N ASP A 30 11.00 8.06 -10.57
CA ASP A 30 10.37 8.59 -11.78
C ASP A 30 10.89 9.97 -12.19
N LEU A 31 11.03 10.88 -11.24
CA LEU A 31 11.36 12.28 -11.52
C LEU A 31 12.82 12.47 -11.96
N GLY A 32 13.69 11.50 -11.69
CA GLY A 32 15.12 11.56 -12.06
C GLY A 32 15.87 12.73 -11.42
N ILE A 33 15.33 13.34 -10.36
CA ILE A 33 15.94 14.44 -9.60
C ILE A 33 16.70 13.93 -8.38
N SER A 34 17.57 14.78 -7.81
CA SER A 34 18.28 14.42 -6.58
C SER A 34 17.32 14.30 -5.38
N VAL A 35 17.69 13.45 -4.42
CA VAL A 35 16.91 13.28 -3.18
C VAL A 35 16.78 14.60 -2.43
N GLU A 36 17.85 15.38 -2.39
CA GLU A 36 17.90 16.69 -1.73
C GLU A 36 16.93 17.68 -2.38
N GLU A 37 16.86 17.69 -3.72
CA GLU A 37 15.96 18.56 -4.48
C GLU A 37 14.49 18.16 -4.34
N LEU A 38 14.21 16.84 -4.35
CA LEU A 38 12.86 16.33 -4.08
C LEU A 38 12.41 16.72 -2.68
N GLN A 39 13.23 16.46 -1.66
CA GLN A 39 12.91 16.80 -0.27
C GLN A 39 12.68 18.30 -0.10
N ARG A 40 13.55 19.15 -0.65
CA ARG A 40 13.39 20.60 -0.59
C ARG A 40 12.07 21.07 -1.20
N SER A 41 11.68 20.47 -2.33
CA SER A 41 10.44 20.82 -3.02
C SER A 41 9.21 20.32 -2.26
N LEU A 42 9.26 19.10 -1.70
CA LEU A 42 8.19 18.55 -0.89
C LEU A 42 7.97 19.36 0.39
N PHE A 43 9.04 19.75 1.09
CA PHE A 43 8.95 20.64 2.26
C PHE A 43 8.37 22.01 1.91
N SER A 44 8.78 22.60 0.78
CA SER A 44 8.21 23.87 0.28
C SER A 44 6.71 23.75 0.03
N LEU A 45 6.27 22.66 -0.61
CA LEU A 45 4.86 22.39 -0.91
C LEU A 45 4.04 22.07 0.36
N GLU A 46 4.65 21.41 1.35
CA GLU A 46 4.04 21.14 2.66
C GLU A 46 3.86 22.44 3.47
N GLU A 47 4.89 23.31 3.51
CA GLU A 47 4.79 24.64 4.16
C GLU A 47 3.72 25.51 3.50
N GLN A 48 3.50 25.35 2.20
CA GLN A 48 2.44 26.01 1.43
C GLN A 48 1.06 25.39 1.65
N GLY A 49 0.97 24.24 2.34
CA GLY A 49 -0.28 23.51 2.58
C GLY A 49 -0.88 22.87 1.32
N ILE A 50 -0.05 22.62 0.30
CA ILE A 50 -0.46 22.00 -0.97
C ILE A 50 -0.45 20.48 -0.88
N LEU A 51 0.37 19.93 0.02
CA LEU A 51 0.45 18.50 0.29
C LEU A 51 0.68 18.23 1.78
N PHE A 52 0.48 16.98 2.17
CA PHE A 52 0.88 16.44 3.46
C PHE A 52 1.89 15.32 3.26
N ILE A 53 2.91 15.29 4.12
CA ILE A 53 3.86 14.19 4.20
C ILE A 53 3.46 13.30 5.38
N GLU A 54 3.12 12.04 5.11
CA GLU A 54 2.75 11.06 6.12
C GLU A 54 3.92 10.11 6.38
N ASN A 55 4.30 9.95 7.65
CA ASN A 55 5.38 9.07 8.11
C ASN A 55 6.75 9.28 7.42
N GLU A 56 7.02 10.48 6.89
CA GLU A 56 8.23 10.82 6.11
C GLU A 56 8.44 9.99 4.82
N GLU A 57 7.48 9.12 4.47
CA GLU A 57 7.58 8.17 3.36
C GLU A 57 6.51 8.38 2.29
N TYR A 58 5.37 8.97 2.64
CA TYR A 58 4.24 9.15 1.74
C TYR A 58 3.89 10.61 1.57
N VAL A 59 3.43 10.98 0.37
CA VAL A 59 3.05 12.35 0.03
C VAL A 59 1.66 12.32 -0.57
N LYS A 60 0.76 13.14 -0.04
CA LYS A 60 -0.62 13.27 -0.54
C LYS A 60 -0.94 14.73 -0.80
N LEU A 61 -1.44 15.04 -1.99
CA LEU A 61 -1.92 16.39 -2.27
C LEU A 61 -3.14 16.69 -1.40
N VAL A 62 -3.19 17.90 -0.86
CA VAL A 62 -4.38 18.43 -0.21
C VAL A 62 -5.40 18.69 -1.30
N GLU A 63 -6.48 17.92 -1.30
CA GLU A 63 -7.62 18.19 -2.16
C GLU A 63 -8.24 19.52 -1.71
N SER A 64 -7.89 20.60 -2.40
CA SER A 64 -8.71 21.81 -2.37
C SER A 64 -10.08 21.45 -2.93
N PRO A 65 -11.19 21.80 -2.25
CA PRO A 65 -12.52 21.50 -2.76
C PRO A 65 -12.77 22.38 -3.99
N GLY A 66 -12.59 21.84 -5.19
CA GLY A 66 -12.90 22.55 -6.42
C GLY A 66 -12.14 22.06 -7.65
N GLU A 67 -12.92 21.55 -8.61
CA GLU A 67 -12.62 21.33 -10.03
C GLU A 67 -11.69 20.13 -10.32
N ASP A 68 -12.13 19.03 -10.91
CA ASP A 68 -13.18 18.86 -11.90
C ASP A 68 -13.74 17.43 -11.83
N SER A 69 -15.06 17.37 -11.80
CA SER A 69 -15.85 16.15 -12.00
C SER A 69 -15.67 15.66 -13.43
N VAL A 70 -15.48 14.37 -13.62
CA VAL A 70 -16.14 13.68 -14.75
C VAL A 70 -16.79 12.43 -14.21
N GLU A 71 -18.12 12.57 -14.11
CA GLU A 71 -19.10 11.52 -13.97
C GLU A 71 -18.82 10.39 -14.98
N ASP A 72 -18.94 9.13 -14.53
CA ASP A 72 -19.90 8.27 -15.21
C ASP A 72 -20.63 7.41 -14.17
N SER A 73 -21.77 7.95 -13.79
CA SER A 73 -23.03 7.29 -13.44
C SER A 73 -23.08 5.77 -13.61
N ILE A 74 -23.39 5.06 -12.53
CA ILE A 74 -24.60 4.25 -12.49
C ILE A 74 -25.18 4.25 -11.07
N ASP A 75 -26.41 4.74 -11.02
CA ASP A 75 -27.31 4.97 -9.89
C ASP A 75 -27.88 3.66 -9.26
N PRO A 76 -28.65 3.76 -8.17
CA PRO A 76 -28.57 2.89 -7.00
C PRO A 76 -29.76 1.94 -6.87
N VAL A 77 -29.68 1.00 -5.93
CA VAL A 77 -30.89 0.39 -5.35
C VAL A 77 -30.75 0.31 -3.84
N ALA A 78 -31.68 1.01 -3.19
CA ALA A 78 -31.88 1.11 -1.76
C ALA A 78 -32.54 -0.13 -1.16
N GLU A 79 -32.30 -0.38 0.13
CA GLU A 79 -33.28 -0.61 1.21
C GLU A 79 -32.48 -1.04 2.46
N ASP A 80 -32.36 -0.23 3.51
CA ASP A 80 -33.35 0.15 4.54
C ASP A 80 -33.34 -0.80 5.77
N THR A 81 -33.13 -0.18 6.94
CA THR A 81 -33.50 -0.57 8.33
C THR A 81 -32.96 -1.90 8.92
N VAL A 82 -32.67 -2.12 10.22
CA VAL A 82 -32.74 -1.40 11.49
C VAL A 82 -31.92 -2.18 12.55
N SER A 83 -31.47 -1.45 13.57
CA SER A 83 -30.97 -1.77 14.92
C SER A 83 -31.01 -3.19 15.53
N GLU A 84 -29.94 -3.46 16.31
CA GLU A 84 -29.70 -4.39 17.45
C GLU A 84 -30.91 -4.72 18.36
N PRO A 85 -30.95 -5.86 19.14
CA PRO A 85 -29.92 -6.26 20.13
C PRO A 85 -29.65 -7.76 20.45
N VAL A 86 -28.42 -8.00 20.93
CA VAL A 86 -27.95 -8.92 22.02
C VAL A 86 -28.58 -10.32 22.19
N ASN A 87 -27.76 -11.37 22.05
CA ASN A 87 -27.68 -12.46 23.05
C ASN A 87 -26.30 -13.16 23.04
N ILE A 88 -25.81 -13.44 24.24
CA ILE A 88 -24.49 -13.93 24.62
C ILE A 88 -24.48 -15.46 24.62
N GLU A 89 -23.43 -16.10 24.10
CA GLU A 89 -22.85 -17.30 24.72
C GLU A 89 -21.42 -17.55 24.21
N SER A 90 -20.57 -17.95 25.14
CA SER A 90 -19.12 -17.80 25.16
C SER A 90 -18.34 -18.98 24.54
N GLU A 91 -17.05 -18.68 24.27
CA GLU A 91 -15.87 -19.58 24.09
C GLU A 91 -15.46 -19.96 22.65
N PRO A 92 -14.14 -20.05 22.34
CA PRO A 92 -13.01 -19.21 22.73
C PRO A 92 -12.43 -18.46 21.51
N ALA A 93 -11.67 -17.40 21.80
CA ALA A 93 -11.11 -16.44 20.85
C ALA A 93 -10.31 -17.07 19.69
N ILE A 94 -10.98 -17.33 18.58
CA ILE A 94 -10.36 -17.23 17.26
C ILE A 94 -10.80 -15.86 16.77
N LYS A 95 -9.87 -14.90 16.64
CA LYS A 95 -10.11 -13.70 15.86
C LYS A 95 -10.33 -14.12 14.40
N LYS A 96 -11.52 -14.63 14.11
CA LYS A 96 -12.12 -14.61 12.79
C LYS A 96 -12.70 -13.21 12.59
N ALA A 97 -12.57 -12.72 11.37
CA ALA A 97 -13.02 -11.41 10.89
C ALA A 97 -12.04 -10.27 11.15
N GLU A 98 -11.14 -10.03 10.20
CA GLU A 98 -11.31 -8.89 9.29
C GLU A 98 -11.11 -9.45 7.87
N THR A 99 -12.13 -9.37 7.02
CA THR A 99 -11.95 -9.60 5.58
C THR A 99 -11.03 -8.48 5.10
N TYR A 100 -9.73 -8.74 5.05
CA TYR A 100 -8.81 -7.87 4.34
C TYR A 100 -9.39 -7.62 2.96
N ASP A 101 -9.56 -6.35 2.59
CA ASP A 101 -9.86 -6.00 1.20
C ASP A 101 -8.60 -6.31 0.40
N LEU A 102 -8.51 -7.55 -0.06
CA LEU A 102 -7.39 -8.10 -0.80
C LEU A 102 -7.66 -7.92 -2.28
N SER A 103 -6.73 -7.28 -2.96
CA SER A 103 -6.69 -7.29 -4.41
C SER A 103 -6.48 -8.72 -4.94
N GLU A 104 -6.90 -8.98 -6.18
CA GLU A 104 -6.67 -10.27 -6.84
C GLU A 104 -5.18 -10.68 -6.79
N ARG A 105 -4.27 -9.71 -6.96
CA ARG A 105 -2.82 -9.94 -6.88
C ARG A 105 -2.35 -10.36 -5.49
N GLU A 106 -2.94 -9.81 -4.43
CA GLU A 106 -2.62 -10.23 -3.07
C GLU A 106 -3.15 -11.62 -2.78
N ILE A 107 -4.33 -11.97 -3.30
CA ILE A 107 -4.89 -13.32 -3.17
C ILE A 107 -3.96 -14.33 -3.84
N GLU A 108 -3.53 -14.08 -5.08
CA GLU A 108 -2.58 -14.95 -5.80
C GLU A 108 -1.24 -15.04 -5.06
N ALA A 109 -0.75 -13.93 -4.51
CA ALA A 109 0.48 -13.93 -3.71
C ALA A 109 0.34 -14.75 -2.42
N LEU A 110 -0.85 -14.76 -1.79
CA LEU A 110 -1.09 -15.52 -0.58
C LEU A 110 -1.05 -17.03 -0.82
N GLU A 111 -1.48 -17.50 -2.00
CA GLU A 111 -1.31 -18.91 -2.38
C GLU A 111 0.19 -19.27 -2.43
N ILE A 112 1.01 -18.43 -3.07
CA ILE A 112 2.47 -18.62 -3.13
C ILE A 112 3.09 -18.57 -1.73
N ILE A 113 2.71 -17.59 -0.91
CA ILE A 113 3.22 -17.44 0.46
C ILE A 113 2.91 -18.70 1.28
N LYS A 114 1.68 -19.23 1.18
CA LYS A 114 1.27 -20.44 1.88
C LYS A 114 2.12 -21.65 1.48
N ASP A 115 2.45 -21.77 0.20
CA ASP A 115 3.27 -22.87 -0.32
C ASP A 115 4.75 -22.75 0.08
N LEU A 116 5.25 -21.53 0.28
CA LEU A 116 6.63 -21.26 0.68
C LEU A 116 6.84 -21.24 2.21
N THR A 117 5.77 -21.12 2.99
CA THR A 117 5.82 -21.03 4.46
C THR A 117 6.25 -22.37 5.05
N ASP A 118 7.32 -22.34 5.86
CA ASP A 118 7.76 -23.54 6.56
C ASP A 118 6.84 -23.91 7.74
N GLU A 119 7.10 -25.07 8.37
CA GLU A 119 6.33 -25.54 9.53
C GLU A 119 6.36 -24.57 10.73
N THR A 120 7.29 -23.62 10.74
CA THR A 120 7.47 -22.63 11.81
C THR A 120 6.82 -21.28 11.51
N GLY A 121 6.21 -21.11 10.33
CA GLY A 121 5.56 -19.86 9.92
C GLY A 121 6.52 -18.84 9.31
N HIS A 122 7.69 -19.26 8.82
CA HIS A 122 8.69 -18.35 8.28
C HIS A 122 9.03 -18.65 6.82
N ILE A 123 9.39 -17.59 6.10
CA ILE A 123 9.87 -17.66 4.71
C ILE A 123 11.16 -16.84 4.59
N PRO A 124 12.29 -17.39 4.09
CA PRO A 124 13.47 -16.58 3.84
C PRO A 124 13.17 -15.44 2.87
N ARG A 125 13.67 -14.23 3.17
CA ARG A 125 13.36 -13.01 2.40
C ARG A 125 13.61 -13.18 0.90
N TYR A 126 14.80 -13.70 0.56
CA TYR A 126 15.23 -13.91 -0.82
C TYR A 126 14.38 -14.97 -1.55
N THR A 127 13.82 -15.95 -0.83
CA THR A 127 12.96 -16.99 -1.42
C THR A 127 11.62 -16.40 -1.82
N LEU A 128 10.98 -15.61 -0.94
CA LEU A 128 9.72 -14.97 -1.26
C LEU A 128 9.88 -13.95 -2.39
N GLU A 129 10.79 -12.99 -2.23
CA GLU A 129 10.99 -11.93 -3.22
C GLU A 129 11.44 -12.47 -4.59
N GLY A 130 12.33 -13.47 -4.60
CA GLY A 130 12.76 -14.13 -5.83
C GLY A 130 11.62 -14.87 -6.52
N THR A 131 10.75 -15.54 -5.77
CA THR A 131 9.59 -16.24 -6.33
C THR A 131 8.54 -15.27 -6.87
N LEU A 132 8.30 -14.15 -6.19
CA LEU A 132 7.39 -13.11 -6.68
C LEU A 132 7.93 -12.44 -7.97
N LEU A 133 9.25 -12.27 -8.08
CA LEU A 133 9.92 -11.64 -9.23
C LEU A 133 10.02 -12.56 -10.45
N TYR A 134 10.35 -13.84 -10.24
CA TYR A 134 10.71 -14.77 -11.32
C TYR A 134 9.76 -15.97 -11.46
N GLY A 135 8.88 -16.21 -10.49
CA GLY A 135 7.88 -17.28 -10.48
C GLY A 135 6.65 -16.94 -11.31
N ASP A 136 5.46 -17.37 -10.88
CA ASP A 136 4.26 -17.27 -11.71
C ASP A 136 3.73 -15.84 -11.84
N LEU A 137 3.81 -15.05 -10.76
CA LEU A 137 3.37 -13.65 -10.78
C LEU A 137 4.25 -12.73 -11.63
N LYS A 138 5.52 -13.11 -11.86
CA LYS A 138 6.52 -12.35 -12.66
C LYS A 138 6.49 -10.84 -12.41
N LEU A 139 6.37 -10.44 -11.15
CA LEU A 139 6.27 -9.04 -10.80
C LEU A 139 7.57 -8.34 -11.16
N SER A 140 7.52 -7.05 -11.47
CA SER A 140 8.74 -6.25 -11.52
C SER A 140 9.33 -6.11 -10.11
N MET A 141 10.60 -5.71 -9.99
CA MET A 141 11.19 -5.38 -8.68
C MET A 141 10.33 -4.39 -7.88
N LEU A 142 9.72 -3.43 -8.59
CA LEU A 142 8.78 -2.49 -7.98
C LEU A 142 7.46 -3.16 -7.56
N GLY A 143 6.92 -4.05 -8.39
CA GLY A 143 5.71 -4.81 -8.06
C GLY A 143 5.89 -5.71 -6.83
N VAL A 144 7.06 -6.35 -6.68
CA VAL A 144 7.41 -7.13 -5.48
C VAL A 144 7.42 -6.24 -4.25
N TYR A 145 8.10 -5.10 -4.31
CA TYR A 145 8.16 -4.15 -3.19
C TYR A 145 6.76 -3.70 -2.75
N ASN A 146 5.92 -3.26 -3.69
CA ASN A 146 4.56 -2.81 -3.40
C ASN A 146 3.68 -3.92 -2.80
N LEU A 147 3.78 -5.13 -3.34
CA LEU A 147 3.01 -6.27 -2.84
C LEU A 147 3.42 -6.63 -1.40
N ILE A 148 4.73 -6.75 -1.14
CA ILE A 148 5.25 -7.04 0.20
C ILE A 148 4.80 -5.95 1.18
N MET A 149 4.95 -4.68 0.81
CA MET A 149 4.51 -3.56 1.65
C MET A 149 3.01 -3.61 1.96
N SER A 150 2.17 -3.90 0.97
CA SER A 150 0.72 -4.00 1.17
C SER A 150 0.38 -5.12 2.16
N LEU A 151 1.03 -6.28 2.02
CA LEU A 151 0.84 -7.42 2.92
C LEU A 151 1.38 -7.13 4.33
N GLU A 152 2.49 -6.40 4.47
CA GLU A 152 3.02 -5.95 5.77
C GLU A 152 2.08 -4.95 6.46
N ASN A 153 1.55 -3.97 5.71
CA ASN A 153 0.62 -2.97 6.23
C ASN A 153 -0.70 -3.60 6.70
N LYS A 154 -1.15 -4.65 5.99
CA LYS A 154 -2.31 -5.47 6.41
C LYS A 154 -1.95 -6.43 7.55
N GLY A 155 -0.70 -6.49 7.98
CA GLY A 155 -0.25 -7.36 9.07
C GLY A 155 -0.28 -8.85 8.72
N ILE A 156 -0.33 -9.18 7.43
CA ILE A 156 -0.37 -10.55 6.93
C ILE A 156 1.02 -11.17 6.94
N ILE A 157 2.05 -10.37 6.69
CA ILE A 157 3.44 -10.78 6.83
C ILE A 157 4.22 -9.73 7.64
N ARG A 158 5.39 -10.10 8.16
CA ARG A 158 6.29 -9.17 8.86
C ARG A 158 7.74 -9.56 8.70
N LYS A 159 8.61 -8.61 8.37
CA LYS A 159 10.07 -8.81 8.43
C LYS A 159 10.54 -9.19 9.85
N VAL A 160 11.30 -10.26 9.94
CA VAL A 160 11.97 -10.73 11.17
C VAL A 160 13.40 -11.16 10.86
N GLN A 161 14.28 -11.06 11.86
CA GLN A 161 15.68 -11.49 11.75
C GLN A 161 15.90 -12.75 12.60
N ILE A 162 16.38 -13.81 11.98
CA ILE A 162 16.65 -15.11 12.62
C ILE A 162 18.08 -15.52 12.27
N ASN A 163 18.94 -15.68 13.28
CA ASN A 163 20.34 -16.10 13.11
C ASN A 163 21.07 -15.33 11.98
N ASP A 164 21.05 -14.00 12.07
CA ASP A 164 21.64 -13.06 11.10
C ASP A 164 21.06 -13.11 9.66
N SER A 165 20.00 -13.87 9.44
CA SER A 165 19.29 -13.97 8.16
C SER A 165 17.90 -13.31 8.24
N GLU A 166 17.43 -12.76 7.13
CA GLU A 166 16.15 -12.06 7.05
C GLU A 166 15.03 -12.99 6.55
N TYR A 167 13.89 -12.91 7.22
CA TYR A 167 12.70 -13.71 6.94
C TYR A 167 11.45 -12.84 6.95
N TYR A 168 10.40 -13.36 6.34
CA TYR A 168 9.03 -12.94 6.58
C TYR A 168 8.36 -13.96 7.51
N ALA A 169 7.80 -13.49 8.62
CA ALA A 169 6.88 -14.25 9.45
C ALA A 169 5.45 -14.03 8.95
N VAL A 170 4.68 -15.12 8.84
CA VAL A 170 3.29 -15.14 8.38
C VAL A 170 2.35 -15.46 9.55
#